data_AF-A0A3M1J0S2-F1
#
_entry.id   AF-A0A3M1J0S2-F1
#
_cell.length_a   1.000
_cell.length_b   1.000
_cell.length_c   1.000
_cell.angle_alpha   90.00
_cell.angle_beta   90.00
_cell.angle_gamma   90.00
#
_symmetry.space_group_name_H-M   'P 1'
#
loop_
_entity.id
_entity.type
_entity.pdbx_description
1 polymer ?
#
loop_
_entity_poly.entity_id
_entity_poly.type
_entity_poly.pdbx_seq_one_letter_code
_entity_poly.pdbx_strand_id
1 'polypeptide(L)'
;ALAVFPLLSWEMTIAIGRSLRVSVTYDNLLRLARIPALQKDTFDERLRQELLRELDPQAERKARQTVQTELAAVKAIAQGSHVQRELETALAIQHFALNPQAPENQDTIRFLLRTGILSKGQEAELDKVTTRYAGAEMQKLQRRTKGGPGRVPTLKVRDYLAQQHTDTVDDTPEPRLEHGRPDLLKAIATTAAYLILLLIGWQLGGSEALYQLAFGQKPEQRLIQRADEPLRDYLLVKETFVIDSAVLLNNKAVDAYEQGAVNEAEELLQRASRAGGLYPGPDGLLESYYKLAGANFARLQYNRAVNLLELYLKDSISQQELARRFEGVNVKLSAIQSDTLTEEIDHARGVINYYLGQPDSLLEHIYKRLDSTGFFDRIDYRPNLETLLQRERSRIRDLNIREFKGRDLLIQVDYYYNAERDGADLEIVAYTEGEGRQPEAAATAASLGPGSARLRLRPNQRTTGTATHVIVELRRGEKVVNRVRTAYTHPWQEPVRESTHRPAPEGNQKTTDNVEQ
;
A
#
# COMPACT_ATOMS: atom_id res chain seq x y z
N ALA A 1 -13.89 29.68 12.22
CA ALA A 1 -13.32 28.73 13.19
C ALA A 1 -12.26 27.83 12.57
N LEU A 2 -12.56 27.09 11.50
CA LEU A 2 -11.60 26.18 10.84
C LEU A 2 -10.26 26.83 10.43
N ALA A 3 -10.27 28.13 10.12
CA ALA A 3 -9.07 28.90 9.73
C ALA A 3 -7.94 28.96 10.78
N VAL A 4 -8.17 28.54 12.03
CA VAL A 4 -7.12 28.46 13.08
C VAL A 4 -6.05 27.40 12.79
N PHE A 5 -6.32 26.49 11.84
CA PHE A 5 -5.37 25.51 11.34
C PHE A 5 -5.31 25.60 9.82
N PRO A 6 -4.11 25.64 9.20
CA PRO A 6 -3.98 25.90 7.75
C PRO A 6 -4.41 24.71 6.88
N LEU A 7 -4.34 23.49 7.41
CA LEU A 7 -4.75 22.26 6.71
C LEU A 7 -6.23 21.95 7.02
N LEU A 8 -6.99 21.69 5.97
CA LEU A 8 -8.39 21.33 6.04
C LEU A 8 -8.52 19.81 6.00
N SER A 9 -8.80 19.19 7.14
CA SER A 9 -9.13 17.77 7.25
C SER A 9 -10.51 17.57 7.86
N TRP A 10 -11.17 16.47 7.53
CA TRP A 10 -12.51 16.17 8.06
C TRP A 10 -12.47 15.92 9.57
N GLU A 11 -11.43 15.26 10.06
CA GLU A 11 -11.20 14.97 11.48
C GLU A 11 -11.11 16.27 12.28
N MET A 12 -10.26 17.20 11.82
CA MET A 12 -10.09 18.49 12.46
C MET A 12 -11.38 19.33 12.38
N THR A 13 -12.09 19.26 11.26
CA THR A 13 -13.37 19.96 11.05
C THR A 13 -14.45 19.48 12.03
N ILE A 14 -14.56 18.16 12.21
CA ILE A 14 -15.50 17.54 13.14
C ILE A 14 -15.12 17.88 14.59
N ALA A 15 -13.83 17.80 14.94
CA ALA A 15 -13.35 18.11 16.27
C ALA A 15 -13.68 19.57 16.68
N ILE A 16 -13.37 20.54 15.81
CA ILE A 16 -13.69 21.96 16.04
C ILE A 16 -15.20 22.19 16.08
N GLY A 17 -15.98 21.53 15.21
CA GLY A 17 -17.45 21.63 15.22
C GLY A 17 -18.05 21.15 16.55
N ARG A 18 -17.57 20.01 17.07
CA ARG A 18 -17.99 19.46 18.36
C ARG A 18 -17.63 20.37 19.52
N SER A 19 -16.41 20.93 19.55
CA SER A 19 -15.97 21.80 20.65
C SER A 19 -16.74 23.13 20.71
N LEU A 20 -17.20 23.61 19.56
CA LEU A 20 -18.04 24.80 19.45
C LEU A 20 -19.54 24.52 19.66
N ARG A 21 -19.93 23.26 19.94
CA ARG A 21 -21.33 22.82 20.09
C ARG A 21 -22.19 23.11 18.85
N VAL A 22 -21.57 23.10 17.67
CA VAL A 22 -22.27 23.18 16.39
C VAL A 22 -22.77 21.78 16.04
N SER A 23 -23.98 21.67 15.49
CA SER A 23 -24.52 20.38 15.06
C SER A 23 -23.72 19.82 13.88
N VAL A 24 -22.87 18.84 14.16
CA VAL A 24 -22.09 18.11 13.15
C VAL A 24 -22.96 17.01 12.54
N THR A 25 -23.86 17.39 11.65
CA THR A 25 -24.70 16.47 10.88
C THR A 25 -24.16 16.31 9.46
N TYR A 26 -24.55 15.20 8.79
CA TYR A 26 -24.21 14.95 7.39
C TYR A 26 -24.57 16.16 6.50
N ASP A 27 -25.77 16.71 6.65
CA ASP A 27 -26.22 17.86 5.84
C ASP A 27 -25.37 19.12 6.07
N ASN A 28 -24.92 19.36 7.29
CA ASN A 28 -24.08 20.51 7.61
C ASN A 28 -22.65 20.34 7.09
N LEU A 29 -22.11 19.12 7.14
CA LEU A 29 -20.81 18.79 6.53
C LEU A 29 -20.88 18.89 5.00
N LEU A 30 -21.98 18.44 4.38
CA LEU A 30 -22.20 18.56 2.95
C LEU A 30 -22.32 20.02 2.51
N ARG A 31 -22.92 20.89 3.33
CA ARG A 31 -22.94 22.34 3.09
C ARG A 31 -21.55 22.95 3.13
N LEU A 32 -20.69 22.53 4.07
CA LEU A 32 -19.30 22.97 4.14
C LEU A 32 -18.49 22.50 2.91
N ALA A 33 -18.67 21.24 2.48
CA ALA A 33 -18.01 20.68 1.29
C ALA A 33 -18.37 21.42 -0.02
N ARG A 34 -19.51 22.11 -0.05
CA ARG A 34 -19.96 22.88 -1.21
C ARG A 34 -19.37 24.29 -1.27
N ILE A 35 -18.69 24.75 -0.22
CA ILE A 35 -17.98 26.04 -0.24
C ILE A 35 -16.70 25.84 -1.06
N PRO A 36 -16.53 26.49 -2.22
CA PRO A 36 -15.39 26.22 -3.12
C PRO A 36 -14.03 26.43 -2.45
N ALA A 37 -13.95 27.38 -1.51
CA ALA A 37 -12.73 27.64 -0.74
C ALA A 37 -12.37 26.53 0.27
N LEU A 38 -13.32 25.65 0.61
CA LEU A 38 -13.12 24.51 1.52
C LEU A 38 -12.99 23.16 0.78
N GLN A 39 -13.02 23.17 -0.55
CA GLN A 39 -12.83 21.98 -1.39
C GLN A 39 -11.36 21.63 -1.61
N LYS A 40 -10.44 22.50 -1.17
CA LYS A 40 -9.00 22.28 -1.20
C LYS A 40 -8.53 21.86 0.19
N ASP A 41 -7.48 21.06 0.26
CA ASP A 41 -6.89 20.59 1.52
C ASP A 41 -6.21 21.71 2.34
N THR A 42 -6.11 22.91 1.79
CA THR A 42 -5.51 24.09 2.44
C THR A 42 -6.33 25.34 2.17
N PHE A 43 -6.35 26.25 3.15
CA PHE A 43 -6.87 27.59 2.92
C PHE A 43 -5.92 28.41 2.03
N ASP A 44 -6.49 29.21 1.13
CA ASP A 44 -5.75 30.35 0.58
C ASP A 44 -5.33 31.28 1.73
N GLU A 45 -4.05 31.64 1.80
CA GLU A 45 -3.51 32.34 2.96
C GLU A 45 -4.15 33.72 3.16
N ARG A 46 -4.53 34.42 2.08
CA ARG A 46 -5.22 35.70 2.20
C ARG A 46 -6.61 35.51 2.81
N LEU A 47 -7.36 34.54 2.31
CA LEU A 47 -8.68 34.21 2.84
C LEU A 47 -8.60 33.75 4.30
N ARG A 48 -7.62 32.91 4.65
CA ARG A 48 -7.40 32.45 6.03
C ARG A 48 -7.23 33.61 6.99
N GLN A 49 -6.41 34.59 6.58
CA GLN A 49 -6.10 35.78 7.37
C GLN A 49 -7.31 36.73 7.53
N GLU A 50 -8.21 36.77 6.55
CA GLU A 50 -9.49 37.48 6.61
C GLU A 50 -10.46 36.76 7.56
N LEU A 51 -10.62 35.44 7.43
CA LEU A 51 -11.47 34.62 8.30
C LEU A 51 -11.02 34.66 9.77
N LEU A 52 -9.72 34.66 10.03
CA LEU A 52 -9.17 34.80 11.39
C LEU A 52 -9.39 36.19 11.98
N ARG A 53 -9.53 37.23 11.15
CA ARG A 53 -9.78 38.61 11.61
C ARG A 53 -11.21 38.78 12.10
N GLU A 54 -12.16 38.11 11.47
CA GLU A 54 -13.59 38.18 11.81
C GLU A 54 -14.03 37.15 12.85
N LEU A 55 -13.13 36.24 13.25
CA LEU A 55 -13.45 35.19 14.19
C LEU A 55 -13.64 35.75 15.61
N ASP A 56 -14.75 35.36 16.24
CA ASP A 56 -15.01 35.67 17.65
C ASP A 56 -13.87 35.15 18.56
N PRO A 57 -13.33 35.94 19.50
CA PRO A 57 -12.19 35.53 20.33
C PRO A 57 -12.44 34.29 21.20
N GLN A 58 -13.68 34.08 21.67
CA GLN A 58 -14.02 32.89 22.47
C GLN A 58 -14.08 31.65 21.59
N ALA A 59 -14.69 31.76 20.40
CA ALA A 59 -14.71 30.69 19.41
C ALA A 59 -13.30 30.35 18.90
N GLU A 60 -12.45 31.35 18.67
CA GLU A 60 -11.04 31.16 18.30
C GLU A 60 -10.27 30.39 19.38
N ARG A 61 -10.38 30.83 20.64
CA ARG A 61 -9.68 30.17 21.75
C ARG A 61 -10.09 28.70 21.88
N LYS A 62 -11.38 28.39 21.80
CA LYS A 62 -11.88 27.01 21.82
C LYS A 62 -11.38 26.19 20.63
N ALA A 63 -11.44 26.75 19.43
CA ALA A 63 -10.96 26.08 18.23
C ALA A 63 -9.45 25.78 18.32
N ARG A 64 -8.63 26.73 18.78
CA ARG A 64 -7.19 26.55 18.98
C ARG A 64 -6.85 25.51 20.05
N GLN A 65 -7.59 25.48 21.15
CA GLN A 65 -7.47 24.43 22.17
C GLN A 65 -7.78 23.05 21.60
N THR A 66 -8.83 22.93 20.80
CA THR A 66 -9.17 21.67 20.14
C THR A 66 -8.07 21.23 19.19
N VAL A 67 -7.59 22.12 18.32
CA VAL A 67 -6.45 21.81 17.42
C VAL A 67 -5.24 21.36 18.22
N GLN A 68 -4.90 22.05 19.30
CA GLN A 68 -3.79 21.66 20.17
C GLN A 68 -3.97 20.25 20.75
N THR A 69 -5.17 19.90 21.23
CA THR A 69 -5.47 18.56 21.76
C THR A 69 -5.34 17.47 20.70
N GLU A 70 -5.90 17.69 19.51
CA GLU A 70 -5.83 16.72 18.41
C GLU A 70 -4.39 16.55 17.91
N LEU A 71 -3.63 17.64 17.76
CA LEU A 71 -2.21 17.56 17.37
C LEU A 71 -1.35 16.89 18.45
N ALA A 72 -1.63 17.13 19.73
CA ALA A 72 -0.92 16.48 20.82
C ALA A 72 -1.19 14.96 20.87
N ALA A 73 -2.40 14.52 20.53
CA ALA A 73 -2.76 13.10 20.50
C ALA A 73 -1.97 12.31 19.44
N VAL A 74 -1.62 12.95 18.32
CA VAL A 74 -0.84 12.33 17.23
C VAL A 74 0.67 12.40 17.48
N LYS A 75 1.12 13.11 18.52
CA LYS A 75 2.56 13.31 18.83
C LYS A 75 3.32 12.01 19.01
N ALA A 76 2.74 11.01 19.69
CA ALA A 76 3.39 9.71 19.89
C ALA A 76 3.59 8.93 18.59
N ILE A 77 2.68 9.10 17.62
CA ILE A 77 2.73 8.43 16.31
C ILE A 77 3.70 9.16 15.37
N ALA A 78 3.80 10.48 15.51
CA ALA A 78 4.68 11.30 14.68
C ALA A 78 6.16 11.28 15.12
N GLN A 79 6.49 10.76 16.31
CA GLN A 79 7.86 10.72 16.83
C GLN A 79 8.81 9.97 15.87
N GLY A 80 9.93 10.60 15.54
CA GLY A 80 10.94 10.06 14.63
C GLY A 80 10.63 10.23 13.14
N SER A 81 9.46 10.74 12.76
CA SER A 81 9.05 10.94 11.37
C SER A 81 9.38 12.34 10.82
N HIS A 82 9.37 12.50 9.50
CA HIS A 82 9.52 13.81 8.84
C HIS A 82 8.40 14.81 9.21
N VAL A 83 7.22 14.30 9.59
CA VAL A 83 6.05 15.11 9.99
C VAL A 83 6.20 15.65 11.42
N GLN A 84 7.13 15.11 12.22
CA GLN A 84 7.38 15.58 13.59
C GLN A 84 7.69 17.08 13.64
N ARG A 85 8.54 17.57 12.72
CA ARG A 85 8.93 18.98 12.70
C ARG A 85 7.74 19.89 12.38
N GLU A 86 6.89 19.49 11.45
CA GLU A 86 5.68 20.22 11.10
C GLU A 86 4.67 20.21 12.27
N LEU A 87 4.52 19.06 12.93
CA LEU A 87 3.68 18.91 14.12
C LEU A 87 4.17 19.80 15.27
N GLU A 88 5.47 19.79 15.57
CA GLU A 88 6.08 20.61 16.61
C GLU A 88 5.94 22.10 16.30
N THR A 89 6.13 22.49 15.03
CA THR A 89 5.94 23.88 14.58
C THR A 89 4.48 24.30 14.74
N ALA A 90 3.52 23.44 14.33
CA ALA A 90 2.10 23.71 14.48
C ALA A 90 1.68 23.81 15.95
N LEU A 91 2.17 22.89 16.80
CA LEU A 91 1.93 22.93 18.25
C LEU A 91 2.50 24.21 18.86
N ALA A 92 3.74 24.59 18.54
CA ALA A 92 4.38 25.81 19.04
C ALA A 92 3.56 27.07 18.70
N ILE A 93 3.03 27.15 17.47
CA ILE A 93 2.14 28.25 17.06
C ILE A 93 0.86 28.27 17.91
N GLN A 94 0.22 27.11 18.14
CA GLN A 94 -0.98 27.06 18.98
C GLN A 94 -0.70 27.38 20.44
N HIS A 95 0.40 26.89 21.00
CA HIS A 95 0.85 27.19 22.37
C HIS A 95 1.04 28.70 22.55
N PHE A 96 1.76 29.34 21.63
CA PHE A 96 1.97 30.78 21.66
C PHE A 96 0.66 31.55 21.45
N ALA A 97 -0.18 31.14 20.50
CA ALA A 97 -1.47 31.80 20.24
C ALA A 97 -2.43 31.74 21.45
N LEU A 98 -2.38 30.66 22.23
CA LEU A 98 -3.19 30.50 23.43
C LEU A 98 -2.60 31.21 24.66
N ASN A 99 -1.27 31.24 24.78
CA ASN A 99 -0.59 31.90 25.90
C ASN A 99 0.72 32.58 25.44
N PRO A 100 0.65 33.82 24.92
CA PRO A 100 1.81 34.56 24.41
C PRO A 100 2.79 35.07 25.50
N GLN A 101 2.44 34.94 26.78
CA GLN A 101 3.23 35.40 27.92
C GLN A 101 4.15 34.33 28.51
N ALA A 102 3.88 33.06 28.22
CA ALA A 102 4.68 31.98 28.78
C ALA A 102 6.11 32.04 28.20
N PRO A 103 7.16 32.08 29.05
CA PRO A 103 8.53 32.21 28.57
C PRO A 103 8.92 31.05 27.65
N GLU A 104 8.47 29.82 27.97
CA GLU A 104 8.69 28.63 27.14
C GLU A 104 8.13 28.78 25.71
N ASN A 105 6.94 29.36 25.57
CA ASN A 105 6.31 29.59 24.27
C ASN A 105 7.07 30.69 23.50
N GLN A 106 7.50 31.73 24.19
CA GLN A 106 8.28 32.81 23.60
C GLN A 106 9.63 32.32 23.09
N ASP A 107 10.35 31.53 23.89
CA ASP A 107 11.64 30.95 23.52
C ASP A 107 11.53 30.00 22.34
N THR A 108 10.46 29.18 22.32
CA THR A 108 10.16 28.30 21.19
C THR A 108 9.91 29.11 19.91
N ILE A 109 9.09 30.16 19.97
CA ILE A 109 8.85 31.02 18.79
C ILE A 109 10.11 31.80 18.39
N ARG A 110 10.93 32.27 19.34
CA ARG A 110 12.23 32.91 19.06
C ARG A 110 13.14 31.96 18.28
N PHE A 111 13.23 30.71 18.70
CA PHE A 111 14.01 29.69 18.02
C PHE A 111 13.51 29.46 16.58
N LEU A 112 12.20 29.30 16.40
CA LEU A 112 11.59 29.09 15.08
C LEU A 112 11.77 30.30 14.13
N LEU A 113 11.73 31.53 14.66
CA LEU A 113 11.99 32.75 13.89
C LEU A 113 13.47 32.89 13.50
N ARG A 114 14.41 32.58 14.41
CA ARG A 114 15.85 32.66 14.15
C ARG A 114 16.32 31.64 13.11
N THR A 115 15.71 30.45 13.13
CA THR A 115 16.03 29.35 12.21
C THR A 115 15.31 29.46 10.87
N GLY A 116 14.38 30.41 10.71
CA GLY A 116 13.64 30.63 9.46
C GLY A 116 12.65 29.51 9.12
N ILE A 117 12.19 28.75 10.11
CA ILE A 117 11.27 27.61 9.92
C ILE A 117 9.83 28.08 9.64
N LEU A 118 9.45 29.26 10.17
CA LEU A 118 8.11 29.80 9.99
C LEU A 118 7.92 30.39 8.60
N SER A 119 6.79 30.07 7.97
CA SER A 119 6.38 30.72 6.72
C SER A 119 5.91 32.15 6.98
N LYS A 120 5.91 33.00 5.93
CA LYS A 120 5.43 34.38 6.02
C LYS A 120 3.97 34.48 6.52
N GLY A 121 3.13 33.49 6.21
CA GLY A 121 1.75 33.43 6.69
C GLY A 121 1.66 33.11 8.18
N GLN A 122 2.51 32.20 8.66
CA GLN A 122 2.61 31.86 10.09
C GLN A 122 3.17 33.03 10.90
N GLU A 123 4.19 33.74 10.39
CA GLU A 123 4.70 34.96 11.04
C GLU A 123 3.61 36.05 11.13
N ALA A 124 2.86 36.28 10.03
CA ALA A 124 1.77 37.25 10.02
C ALA A 124 0.62 36.88 10.98
N GLU A 125 0.37 35.59 11.20
CA GLU A 125 -0.56 35.12 12.23
C GLU A 125 -0.05 35.45 13.64
N LEU A 126 1.23 35.19 13.92
CA LEU A 126 1.85 35.50 15.20
C LEU A 126 1.87 37.02 15.47
N ASP A 127 2.14 37.85 14.45
CA ASP A 127 2.05 39.32 14.54
C ASP A 127 0.66 39.80 14.97
N LYS A 128 -0.40 39.11 14.51
CA LYS A 128 -1.77 39.42 14.91
C LYS A 128 -2.04 39.00 16.35
N VAL A 129 -1.56 37.82 16.75
CA VAL A 129 -1.66 37.34 18.14
C VAL A 129 -0.99 38.35 19.08
N THR A 130 0.24 38.78 18.77
CA THR A 130 0.97 39.76 19.59
C THR A 130 0.28 41.12 19.61
N THR A 131 -0.21 41.60 18.47
CA THR A 131 -0.94 42.88 18.39
C THR A 131 -2.23 42.86 19.23
N ARG A 132 -3.01 41.76 19.16
CA ARG A 132 -4.24 41.61 19.97
C ARG A 132 -3.93 41.53 21.45
N TYR A 133 -2.88 40.78 21.81
CA TYR A 133 -2.45 40.64 23.19
C TYR A 133 -1.96 41.98 23.77
N ALA A 134 -1.06 42.68 23.07
CA ALA A 134 -0.54 43.98 23.47
C ALA A 134 -1.66 45.04 23.57
N GLY A 135 -2.63 45.01 22.65
CA GLY A 135 -3.83 45.86 22.71
C GLY A 135 -4.70 45.59 23.94
N ALA A 136 -4.89 44.33 24.32
CA ALA A 136 -5.65 43.94 25.51
C ALA A 136 -4.94 44.37 26.81
N GLU A 137 -3.61 44.25 26.88
CA GLU A 137 -2.82 44.73 28.02
C GLU A 137 -2.84 46.26 28.13
N MET A 138 -2.67 46.98 27.02
CA MET A 138 -2.78 48.44 27.00
C MET A 138 -4.18 48.93 27.42
N GLN A 139 -5.26 48.23 27.05
CA GLN A 139 -6.60 48.56 27.55
C GLN A 139 -6.76 48.30 29.05
N LYS A 140 -6.14 47.26 29.61
CA LYS A 140 -6.12 47.03 31.07
C LYS A 140 -5.34 48.13 31.80
N LEU A 141 -4.22 48.60 31.23
CA LEU A 141 -3.44 49.72 31.77
C LEU A 141 -4.16 51.06 31.65
N GLN A 142 -4.80 51.36 30.51
CA GLN A 142 -5.62 52.57 30.29
C GLN A 142 -6.91 52.60 31.12
N ARG A 143 -7.45 51.45 31.51
CA ARG A 143 -8.53 51.42 32.52
C ARG A 143 -8.05 51.82 33.92
N ARG A 144 -6.74 51.80 34.18
CA ARG A 144 -6.12 52.22 35.45
C ARG A 144 -5.60 53.66 35.42
N THR A 145 -5.38 54.26 34.24
CA THR A 145 -4.92 55.63 34.06
C THR A 145 -5.86 56.40 33.13
N LYS A 146 -6.43 57.54 33.57
CA LYS A 146 -7.40 58.36 32.80
C LYS A 146 -6.78 59.00 31.54
N GLY A 147 -6.43 58.19 30.53
CA GLY A 147 -5.92 58.61 29.23
C GLY A 147 -6.79 58.06 28.10
N GLY A 148 -7.14 58.92 27.13
CA GLY A 148 -7.99 58.57 25.99
C GLY A 148 -7.39 57.51 25.05
N PRO A 149 -8.19 56.95 24.12
CA PRO A 149 -7.82 55.77 23.35
C PRO A 149 -6.70 56.10 22.35
N GLY A 150 -5.47 55.73 22.70
CA GLY A 150 -4.35 55.68 21.76
C GLY A 150 -4.52 54.54 20.76
N ARG A 151 -4.24 54.80 19.49
CA ARG A 151 -4.28 53.81 18.40
C ARG A 151 -3.24 52.71 18.71
N VAL A 152 -3.68 51.45 18.87
CA VAL A 152 -2.78 50.31 19.11
C VAL A 152 -1.92 50.10 17.86
N PRO A 153 -0.59 50.27 17.91
CA PRO A 153 0.28 49.98 16.78
C PRO A 153 0.31 48.46 16.53
N THR A 154 0.34 48.06 15.25
CA THR A 154 0.63 46.67 14.86
C THR A 154 2.04 46.32 15.31
N LEU A 155 2.16 45.43 16.31
CA LEU A 155 3.43 44.94 16.82
C LEU A 155 3.82 43.67 16.09
N LYS A 156 5.00 43.69 15.44
CA LYS A 156 5.57 42.46 14.89
C LYS A 156 6.02 41.55 16.03
N VAL A 157 5.86 40.25 15.87
CA VAL A 157 6.25 39.23 16.84
C VAL A 157 7.74 39.30 17.15
N ARG A 158 8.57 39.62 16.14
CA ARG A 158 10.01 39.81 16.30
C ARG A 158 10.33 40.97 17.26
N ASP A 159 9.62 42.08 17.13
CA ASP A 159 9.83 43.28 17.95
C ASP A 159 9.29 43.06 19.37
N TYR A 160 8.13 42.41 19.49
CA TYR A 160 7.52 42.00 20.76
C TYR A 160 8.46 41.11 21.59
N LEU A 161 9.04 40.09 20.96
CA LEU A 161 9.94 39.15 21.62
C LEU A 161 11.31 39.75 21.96
N ALA A 162 11.71 40.83 21.27
CA ALA A 162 12.93 41.57 21.54
C ALA A 162 12.77 42.57 22.71
N GLN A 163 11.61 43.22 22.84
CA GLN A 163 11.33 44.20 23.89
C GLN A 163 11.22 43.59 25.30
N GLN A 164 10.84 42.32 25.44
CA GLN A 164 10.75 41.66 26.75
C GLN A 164 12.10 41.19 27.31
N HIS A 165 13.20 41.34 26.57
CA HIS A 165 14.54 40.94 27.00
C HIS A 165 15.38 42.07 27.65
N THR A 166 14.82 43.28 27.79
CA THR A 166 15.55 44.44 28.34
C THR A 166 15.46 44.63 29.85
N ASP A 167 14.70 43.83 30.60
CA ASP A 167 14.47 44.08 32.04
C ASP A 167 15.20 43.12 33.00
N THR A 168 16.29 42.48 32.57
CA THR A 168 17.24 41.83 33.50
C THR A 168 18.68 42.16 33.11
N VAL A 169 19.06 43.43 33.27
CA VAL A 169 20.47 43.79 33.50
C VAL A 169 20.71 43.55 34.99
N ASP A 170 21.18 42.35 35.30
CA ASP A 170 21.77 42.04 36.60
C ASP A 170 23.13 42.75 36.63
N ASP A 171 23.21 43.87 37.36
CA ASP A 171 24.44 44.63 37.65
C ASP A 171 25.36 43.80 38.57
N THR A 172 25.86 42.67 38.08
CA THR A 172 26.98 41.98 38.71
C THR A 172 28.27 42.50 38.09
N PRO A 173 29.17 43.16 38.84
CA PRO A 173 30.40 43.69 38.26
C PRO A 173 31.25 42.55 37.71
N GLU A 174 31.67 42.68 36.46
CA GLU A 174 32.53 41.71 35.77
C GLU A 174 33.77 41.36 36.63
N PRO A 175 34.07 40.06 36.84
CA PRO A 175 35.30 39.69 37.51
C PRO A 175 36.49 40.02 36.60
N ARG A 176 37.40 40.84 37.14
CA ARG A 176 38.68 41.16 36.49
C ARG A 176 39.43 39.87 36.15
N LEU A 177 39.86 39.76 34.89
CA LEU A 177 40.67 38.67 34.36
C LEU A 177 42.06 38.65 35.03
N GLU A 178 42.20 37.90 36.11
CA GLU A 178 43.51 37.49 36.62
C GLU A 178 44.14 36.50 35.62
N HIS A 179 45.23 36.94 34.98
CA HIS A 179 46.03 36.12 34.09
C HIS A 179 46.75 35.02 34.88
N GLY A 180 46.61 33.77 34.44
CA GLY A 180 47.46 32.66 34.88
C GLY A 180 46.78 31.53 35.64
N ARG A 181 45.51 31.20 35.39
CA ARG A 181 44.90 29.99 35.98
C ARG A 181 45.22 28.74 35.17
N PRO A 182 45.85 27.70 35.77
CA PRO A 182 46.15 26.44 35.09
C PRO A 182 44.88 25.70 34.62
N ASP A 183 43.72 26.04 35.19
CA ASP A 183 42.44 25.45 34.82
C ASP A 183 41.91 25.97 33.49
N LEU A 184 42.24 27.22 33.10
CA LEU A 184 41.91 27.74 31.77
C LEU A 184 42.75 27.04 30.70
N LEU A 185 44.04 26.82 30.97
CA LEU A 185 44.92 26.05 30.08
C LEU A 185 44.45 24.60 29.95
N LYS A 186 44.01 23.96 31.05
CA LYS A 186 43.40 22.64 31.01
C LYS A 186 42.10 22.63 30.20
N ALA A 187 41.22 23.62 30.38
CA ALA A 187 39.96 23.72 29.64
C ALA A 187 40.20 23.97 28.14
N ILE A 188 41.16 24.81 27.78
CA ILE A 188 41.55 25.04 26.39
C ILE A 188 42.17 23.76 25.79
N ALA A 189 43.04 23.07 26.54
CA ALA A 189 43.64 21.83 26.09
C ALA A 189 42.61 20.70 25.91
N THR A 190 41.63 20.56 26.81
CA THR A 190 40.57 19.57 26.69
C THR A 190 39.61 19.91 25.54
N THR A 191 39.28 21.18 25.35
CA THR A 191 38.43 21.62 24.23
C THR A 191 39.14 21.41 22.90
N ALA A 192 40.44 21.71 22.82
CA ALA A 192 41.27 21.45 21.65
C ALA A 192 41.38 19.94 21.38
N ALA A 193 41.58 19.11 22.40
CA ALA A 193 41.59 17.65 22.25
C ALA A 193 40.24 17.11 21.75
N TYR A 194 39.12 17.67 22.22
CA TYR A 194 37.79 17.29 21.76
C TYR A 194 37.56 17.68 20.31
N LEU A 195 38.00 18.89 19.91
CA LEU A 195 37.92 19.35 18.53
C LEU A 195 38.81 18.52 17.59
N ILE A 196 40.00 18.11 18.05
CA ILE A 196 40.89 17.22 17.29
C ILE A 196 40.24 15.84 17.12
N LEU A 197 39.67 15.25 18.18
CA LEU A 197 38.95 13.98 18.09
C LEU A 197 37.72 14.08 17.18
N LEU A 198 37.02 15.20 17.20
CA LEU A 198 35.88 15.45 16.33
C LEU A 198 36.33 15.60 14.87
N LEU A 199 37.44 16.27 14.60
CA LEU A 199 38.04 16.39 13.27
C LEU A 199 38.55 15.04 12.74
N ILE A 200 39.20 14.23 13.60
CA ILE A 200 39.63 12.86 13.28
C ILE A 200 38.41 11.99 13.01
N GLY A 201 37.39 12.03 13.86
CA GLY A 201 36.15 11.28 13.67
C GLY A 201 35.37 11.73 12.43
N TRP A 202 35.43 13.00 12.07
CA TRP A 202 34.77 13.52 10.87
C TRP A 202 35.53 13.18 9.60
N GLN A 203 36.87 13.23 9.60
CA GLN A 203 37.67 12.85 8.44
C GLN A 203 37.81 11.35 8.23
N LEU A 204 37.78 10.55 9.29
CA LEU A 204 37.94 9.10 9.23
C LEU A 204 36.62 8.33 9.39
N GLY A 205 35.51 9.05 9.65
CA GLY A 205 34.17 8.49 9.78
C GLY A 205 33.75 7.75 8.50
N GLY A 206 33.52 6.45 8.61
CA GLY A 206 33.18 5.58 7.49
C GLY A 206 34.36 5.06 6.66
N SER A 207 35.61 5.36 7.04
CA SER A 207 36.80 4.85 6.33
C SER A 207 37.26 3.48 6.85
N GLU A 208 37.70 2.60 5.95
CA GLU A 208 38.26 1.27 6.31
C GLU A 208 39.47 1.36 7.25
N ALA A 209 40.23 2.47 7.16
CA ALA A 209 41.40 2.73 7.99
C ALA A 209 41.06 2.89 9.47
N LEU A 210 39.94 3.54 9.81
CA LEU A 210 39.49 3.70 11.21
C LEU A 210 39.10 2.35 11.83
N TYR A 211 38.40 1.51 11.06
CA TYR A 211 37.99 0.17 11.50
C TYR A 211 39.21 -0.72 11.75
N GLN A 212 40.18 -0.67 10.84
CA GLN A 212 41.41 -1.46 10.95
C GLN A 212 42.30 -0.98 12.11
N LEU A 213 42.30 0.32 12.41
CA LEU A 213 43.04 0.90 13.53
C LEU A 213 42.36 0.62 14.89
N ALA A 214 41.03 0.63 14.94
CA ALA A 214 40.27 0.35 16.17
C ALA A 214 40.17 -1.14 16.51
N PHE A 215 40.04 -2.00 15.50
CA PHE A 215 39.74 -3.42 15.69
C PHE A 215 40.85 -4.36 15.18
N GLY A 216 41.92 -3.83 14.57
CA GLY A 216 43.08 -4.61 14.11
C GLY A 216 42.79 -5.56 12.93
N GLN A 217 41.60 -5.48 12.34
CA GLN A 217 41.12 -6.39 11.30
C GLN A 217 40.57 -5.60 10.11
N LYS A 218 40.71 -6.12 8.89
CA LYS A 218 39.98 -5.56 7.73
C LYS A 218 38.49 -5.90 7.91
N PRO A 219 37.56 -4.98 7.62
CA PRO A 219 36.14 -5.25 7.81
C PRO A 219 35.70 -6.41 6.90
N GLU A 220 35.44 -7.58 7.48
CA GLU A 220 34.69 -8.63 6.79
C GLU A 220 33.24 -8.17 6.71
N GLN A 221 32.70 -8.11 5.49
CA GLN A 221 31.28 -7.85 5.24
C GLN A 221 30.45 -8.99 5.83
N ARG A 222 30.07 -8.85 7.10
CA ARG A 222 29.08 -9.73 7.71
C ARG A 222 27.69 -9.27 7.31
N LEU A 223 27.02 -10.15 6.56
CA LEU A 223 25.57 -10.17 6.36
C LEU A 223 24.89 -10.10 7.74
N ILE A 224 24.25 -8.97 8.06
CA ILE A 224 23.35 -8.89 9.20
C ILE A 224 22.05 -9.56 8.79
N GLN A 225 21.90 -10.84 9.15
CA GLN A 225 20.57 -11.46 9.24
C GLN A 225 19.79 -10.73 10.32
N ARG A 226 18.51 -10.41 10.05
CA ARG A 226 17.57 -9.83 11.02
C ARG A 226 17.70 -10.55 12.36
N ALA A 227 18.20 -9.85 13.37
CA ALA A 227 18.05 -10.27 14.76
C ALA A 227 16.69 -9.76 15.24
N ASP A 228 15.82 -10.67 15.69
CA ASP A 228 14.49 -10.37 16.24
C ASP A 228 14.51 -9.70 17.64
N GLU A 229 15.60 -9.01 18.00
CA GLU A 229 15.67 -8.21 19.22
C GLU A 229 16.22 -6.81 18.93
N PRO A 230 15.54 -5.74 19.37
CA PRO A 230 16.09 -4.39 19.25
C PRO A 230 17.34 -4.28 20.14
N LEU A 231 18.48 -4.00 19.52
CA LEU A 231 19.72 -3.66 20.22
C LEU A 231 19.48 -2.44 21.12
N ARG A 232 19.72 -2.62 22.41
CA ARG A 232 19.61 -1.59 23.44
C ARG A 232 20.72 -0.54 23.28
N ASP A 233 20.31 0.72 23.33
CA ASP A 233 21.06 1.93 23.68
C ASP A 233 22.55 1.99 23.27
N TYR A 234 22.80 2.58 22.10
CA TYR A 234 24.04 3.32 21.86
C TYR A 234 23.73 4.76 21.41
N LEU A 235 24.19 5.71 22.22
CA LEU A 235 23.96 7.16 22.16
C LEU A 235 24.39 7.85 20.84
N LEU A 236 24.98 7.13 19.87
CA LEU A 236 25.61 7.71 18.68
C LEU A 236 25.23 7.04 17.35
N VAL A 237 24.38 6.01 17.33
CA VAL A 237 23.89 5.43 16.07
C VAL A 237 22.38 5.33 16.11
N LYS A 238 21.72 6.32 15.47
CA LYS A 238 20.29 6.24 15.18
C LYS A 238 20.13 5.57 13.83
N GLU A 239 19.60 4.35 13.82
CA GLU A 239 19.05 3.79 12.58
C GLU A 239 17.91 4.72 12.12
N THR A 240 18.16 5.40 11.01
CA THR A 240 17.18 6.27 10.36
C THR A 240 16.74 5.59 9.09
N PHE A 241 15.48 5.18 9.04
CA PHE A 241 14.85 4.81 7.77
C PHE A 241 14.68 6.10 6.96
N VAL A 242 15.56 6.33 5.98
CA VAL A 242 15.40 7.41 5.01
C VAL A 242 14.25 7.02 4.08
N ILE A 243 13.08 7.66 4.20
CA ILE A 243 12.00 7.50 3.22
C ILE A 243 12.43 8.28 1.98
N ASP A 244 12.92 7.57 0.97
CA ASP A 244 13.36 8.16 -0.30
C ASP A 244 12.19 8.77 -1.07
N SER A 245 12.46 9.80 -1.86
CA SER A 245 11.49 10.49 -2.72
C SER A 245 10.79 9.52 -3.68
N ALA A 246 11.46 8.43 -4.10
CA ALA A 246 10.85 7.39 -4.91
C ALA A 246 9.75 6.61 -4.17
N VAL A 247 9.93 6.34 -2.88
CA VAL A 247 8.91 5.63 -2.06
C VAL A 247 7.66 6.50 -1.95
N LEU A 248 7.84 7.79 -1.64
CA LEU A 248 6.73 8.74 -1.55
C LEU A 248 5.98 8.87 -2.88
N LEU A 249 6.71 9.01 -3.99
CA LEU A 249 6.11 9.12 -5.33
C LEU A 249 5.39 7.83 -5.74
N ASN A 250 5.96 6.68 -5.41
CA ASN A 250 5.33 5.39 -5.65
C ASN A 250 4.01 5.24 -4.89
N ASN A 251 3.99 5.59 -3.60
CA ASN A 251 2.77 5.50 -2.79
C ASN A 251 1.68 6.45 -3.30
N LYS A 252 2.04 7.70 -3.61
CA LYS A 252 1.11 8.65 -4.25
C LYS A 252 0.56 8.13 -5.57
N ALA A 253 1.36 7.39 -6.33
CA ALA A 253 0.90 6.81 -7.58
C ALA A 253 -0.13 5.69 -7.37
N VAL A 254 0.06 4.87 -6.33
CA VAL A 254 -0.92 3.85 -5.94
C VAL A 254 -2.23 4.54 -5.53
N ASP A 255 -2.17 5.57 -4.69
CA ASP A 255 -3.34 6.34 -4.28
C ASP A 255 -4.07 6.95 -5.49
N ALA A 256 -3.33 7.56 -6.43
CA ALA A 256 -3.89 8.11 -7.65
C ALA A 256 -4.57 7.04 -8.52
N TYR A 257 -3.97 5.84 -8.61
CA TYR A 257 -4.56 4.72 -9.34
C TYR A 257 -5.88 4.24 -8.70
N GLU A 258 -5.91 4.09 -7.38
CA GLU A 258 -7.11 3.70 -6.63
C GLU A 258 -8.26 4.70 -6.77
N GLN A 259 -7.94 5.99 -6.93
CA GLN A 259 -8.89 7.06 -7.20
C GLN A 259 -9.32 7.15 -8.67
N GLY A 260 -8.82 6.28 -9.55
CA GLY A 260 -9.10 6.28 -10.98
C GLY A 260 -8.31 7.32 -11.79
N ALA A 261 -7.37 8.04 -11.17
CA ALA A 261 -6.48 9.00 -11.83
C ALA A 261 -5.29 8.30 -12.51
N VAL A 262 -5.58 7.42 -13.48
CA VAL A 262 -4.59 6.53 -14.14
C VAL A 262 -3.43 7.29 -14.78
N ASN A 263 -3.67 8.48 -15.34
CA ASN A 263 -2.62 9.28 -15.99
C ASN A 263 -1.66 9.92 -14.95
N GLU A 264 -2.20 10.33 -13.81
CA GLU A 264 -1.39 10.87 -12.71
C GLU A 264 -0.54 9.76 -12.07
N ALA A 265 -1.16 8.60 -11.83
CA ALA A 265 -0.44 7.41 -11.36
C ALA A 265 0.74 7.06 -12.27
N GLU A 266 0.54 7.15 -13.59
CA GLU A 266 1.60 6.91 -14.56
C GLU A 266 2.77 7.89 -14.42
N GLU A 267 2.48 9.19 -14.36
CA GLU A 267 3.49 10.23 -14.24
C GLU A 267 4.29 10.06 -12.94
N LEU A 268 3.59 9.80 -11.83
CA LEU A 268 4.19 9.58 -10.52
C LEU A 268 5.11 8.35 -10.51
N LEU A 269 4.73 7.24 -11.15
CA LEU A 269 5.58 6.04 -11.27
C LEU A 269 6.80 6.27 -12.16
N GLN A 270 6.66 7.03 -13.25
CA GLN A 270 7.81 7.42 -14.08
C GLN A 270 8.77 8.32 -13.30
N ARG A 271 8.25 9.22 -12.46
CA ARG A 271 9.08 10.06 -11.59
C ARG A 271 9.70 9.25 -10.46
N ALA A 272 8.97 8.32 -9.86
CA ALA A 272 9.47 7.44 -8.80
C ALA A 272 10.61 6.55 -9.29
N SER A 273 10.49 6.00 -10.51
CA SER A 273 11.54 5.17 -11.11
C SER A 273 12.80 5.95 -11.51
N ARG A 274 12.68 7.26 -11.76
CA ARG A 274 13.80 8.16 -12.09
C ARG A 274 14.31 8.99 -10.92
N ALA A 275 13.63 8.97 -9.78
CA ALA A 275 14.06 9.70 -8.58
C ALA A 275 15.35 9.03 -8.09
N GLY A 276 16.47 9.60 -8.52
CA GLY A 276 17.82 9.07 -8.38
C GLY A 276 18.21 8.93 -6.92
N GLY A 277 18.13 7.69 -6.46
CA GLY A 277 18.77 7.17 -5.26
C GLY A 277 19.49 5.87 -5.65
N LEU A 278 20.60 5.58 -5.00
CA LEU A 278 21.24 4.27 -5.07
C LEU A 278 20.46 3.36 -4.11
N TYR A 279 19.60 2.50 -4.64
CA TYR A 279 18.74 1.62 -3.84
C TYR A 279 19.43 0.29 -3.56
N PRO A 280 19.43 -0.22 -2.33
CA PRO A 280 19.91 -1.58 -2.08
C PRO A 280 18.98 -2.57 -2.79
N GLY A 281 19.52 -3.26 -3.79
CA GLY A 281 18.88 -4.39 -4.44
C GLY A 281 18.78 -5.60 -3.49
N PRO A 282 18.09 -6.68 -3.89
CA PRO A 282 17.96 -7.90 -3.10
C PRO A 282 19.32 -8.50 -2.70
N ASP A 283 20.36 -8.24 -3.50
CA ASP A 283 21.73 -8.72 -3.30
C ASP A 283 22.63 -7.71 -2.59
N GLY A 284 22.07 -6.58 -2.11
CA GLY A 284 22.81 -5.49 -1.47
C GLY A 284 23.58 -4.58 -2.43
N LEU A 285 23.51 -4.83 -3.73
CA LEU A 285 24.07 -3.96 -4.77
C LEU A 285 23.23 -2.70 -4.94
N LEU A 286 23.89 -1.55 -5.12
CA LEU A 286 23.20 -0.29 -5.31
C LEU A 286 22.68 -0.17 -6.75
N GLU A 287 21.36 -0.07 -6.88
CA GLU A 287 20.67 0.07 -8.15
C GLU A 287 20.24 1.51 -8.38
N SER A 288 20.40 2.00 -9.60
CA SER A 288 19.96 3.34 -10.02
C SER A 288 18.44 3.47 -10.22
N TYR A 289 17.69 2.42 -9.87
CA TYR A 289 16.28 2.25 -10.20
C TYR A 289 15.48 1.72 -9.01
N TYR A 290 14.35 2.34 -8.70
CA TYR A 290 13.47 1.86 -7.64
C TYR A 290 12.58 0.72 -8.16
N LYS A 291 13.00 -0.53 -7.93
CA LYS A 291 12.33 -1.75 -8.45
C LYS A 291 10.81 -1.78 -8.24
N LEU A 292 10.34 -1.37 -7.06
CA LEU A 292 8.91 -1.42 -6.74
C LEU A 292 8.09 -0.45 -7.60
N ALA A 293 8.58 0.76 -7.84
CA ALA A 293 7.93 1.67 -8.79
C ALA A 293 7.93 1.09 -10.20
N GLY A 294 8.98 0.37 -10.59
CA GLY A 294 9.00 -0.38 -11.85
C GLY A 294 7.94 -1.45 -11.94
N ALA A 295 7.80 -2.27 -10.90
CA ALA A 295 6.77 -3.29 -10.82
C ALA A 295 5.36 -2.69 -10.87
N ASN A 296 5.11 -1.61 -10.12
CA ASN A 296 3.83 -0.92 -10.14
C ASN A 296 3.54 -0.25 -11.50
N PHE A 297 4.55 0.32 -12.16
CA PHE A 297 4.42 0.84 -13.52
C PHE A 297 4.09 -0.28 -14.52
N ALA A 298 4.73 -1.44 -14.40
CA ALA A 298 4.41 -2.62 -15.21
C ALA A 298 2.98 -3.06 -15.03
N ARG A 299 2.53 -3.16 -13.79
CA ARG A 299 1.16 -3.55 -13.46
C ARG A 299 0.15 -2.55 -13.99
N LEU A 300 0.43 -1.25 -13.92
CA LEU A 300 -0.41 -0.20 -14.50
C LEU A 300 -0.59 -0.38 -16.02
N GLN A 301 0.51 -0.58 -16.76
CA GLN A 301 0.45 -0.76 -18.20
C GLN A 301 -0.21 -2.09 -18.59
N TYR A 302 0.03 -3.16 -17.82
CA TYR A 302 -0.69 -4.43 -17.95
C TYR A 302 -2.20 -4.23 -17.81
N ASN A 303 -2.66 -3.56 -16.75
CA ASN A 303 -4.08 -3.30 -16.52
C ASN A 303 -4.70 -2.46 -17.64
N ARG A 304 -3.95 -1.50 -18.20
CA ARG A 304 -4.38 -0.75 -19.40
C ARG A 304 -4.53 -1.65 -20.62
N ALA A 305 -3.59 -2.54 -20.87
CA ALA A 305 -3.68 -3.50 -21.96
C ALA A 305 -4.93 -4.37 -21.84
N VAL A 306 -5.20 -4.90 -20.64
CA VAL A 306 -6.39 -5.69 -20.34
C VAL A 306 -7.67 -4.89 -20.59
N ASN A 307 -7.77 -3.66 -20.10
CA ASN A 307 -8.94 -2.81 -20.32
C ASN A 307 -9.18 -2.53 -21.82
N LEU A 308 -8.14 -2.21 -22.58
CA LEU A 308 -8.24 -2.02 -24.03
C LEU A 308 -8.72 -3.28 -24.74
N LEU A 309 -8.21 -4.45 -24.33
CA LEU A 309 -8.65 -5.71 -24.88
C LEU A 309 -10.13 -5.98 -24.55
N GLU A 310 -10.56 -5.73 -23.32
CA GLU A 310 -11.97 -5.87 -22.94
C GLU A 310 -12.88 -4.95 -23.75
N LEU A 311 -12.46 -3.69 -23.99
CA LEU A 311 -13.21 -2.76 -24.83
C LEU A 311 -13.32 -3.27 -26.28
N TYR A 312 -12.25 -3.84 -26.82
CA TYR A 312 -12.26 -4.42 -28.17
C TYR A 312 -13.17 -5.65 -28.25
N LEU A 313 -13.08 -6.56 -27.30
CA LEU A 313 -13.91 -7.77 -27.24
C LEU A 313 -15.40 -7.47 -27.02
N LYS A 314 -15.73 -6.27 -26.51
CA LYS A 314 -17.10 -5.76 -26.38
C LYS A 314 -17.53 -4.89 -27.56
N ASP A 315 -16.81 -4.94 -28.68
CA ASP A 315 -17.02 -4.12 -29.88
C ASP A 315 -17.09 -2.60 -29.62
N SER A 316 -16.52 -2.14 -28.50
CA SER A 316 -16.56 -0.73 -28.08
C SER A 316 -15.47 0.12 -28.75
N ILE A 317 -14.46 -0.52 -29.35
CA ILE A 317 -13.40 0.12 -30.14
C ILE A 317 -13.09 -0.73 -31.38
N SER A 318 -12.68 -0.09 -32.47
CA SER A 318 -12.28 -0.80 -33.70
C SER A 318 -10.88 -1.40 -33.59
N GLN A 319 -10.55 -2.34 -34.48
CA GLN A 319 -9.21 -2.91 -34.62
C GLN A 319 -8.13 -1.82 -34.87
N GLN A 320 -8.48 -0.77 -35.60
CA GLN A 320 -7.58 0.36 -35.87
C GLN A 320 -7.32 1.19 -34.60
N GLU A 321 -8.36 1.44 -33.80
CA GLU A 321 -8.23 2.17 -32.54
C GLU A 321 -7.51 1.35 -31.47
N LEU A 322 -7.75 0.03 -31.44
CA LEU A 322 -7.00 -0.92 -30.62
C LEU A 322 -5.51 -0.85 -30.97
N ALA A 323 -5.16 -0.93 -32.25
CA ALA A 323 -3.77 -0.94 -32.69
C ALA A 323 -3.02 0.33 -32.28
N ARG A 324 -3.64 1.50 -32.49
CA ARG A 324 -3.09 2.80 -32.10
C ARG A 324 -2.84 2.90 -30.59
N ARG A 325 -3.77 2.41 -29.76
CA ARG A 325 -3.64 2.48 -28.30
C ARG A 325 -2.65 1.44 -27.76
N PHE A 326 -2.60 0.25 -28.36
CA PHE A 326 -1.65 -0.80 -28.01
C PHE A 326 -0.21 -0.45 -28.36
N GLU A 327 0.06 0.27 -29.44
CA GLU A 327 1.40 0.72 -29.76
C GLU A 327 2.03 1.51 -28.60
N GLY A 328 1.28 2.46 -28.02
CA GLY A 328 1.74 3.24 -26.87
C GLY A 328 1.97 2.40 -25.60
N VAL A 329 1.17 1.36 -25.38
CA VAL A 329 1.32 0.45 -24.23
C VAL A 329 2.48 -0.52 -24.42
N ASN A 330 2.65 -1.07 -25.64
CA ASN A 330 3.71 -2.03 -25.97
C ASN A 330 5.11 -1.41 -25.87
N VAL A 331 5.25 -0.16 -26.34
CA VAL A 331 6.49 0.62 -26.19
C VAL A 331 6.85 0.80 -24.71
N LYS A 332 5.86 1.16 -23.88
CA LYS A 332 6.07 1.37 -22.44
C LYS A 332 6.42 0.06 -21.73
N LEU A 333 5.70 -1.03 -22.00
CA LEU A 333 5.99 -2.35 -21.43
C LEU A 333 7.39 -2.85 -21.82
N SER A 334 7.82 -2.61 -23.06
CA SER A 334 9.15 -3.04 -23.54
C SER A 334 10.30 -2.25 -22.88
N ALA A 335 10.02 -1.09 -22.28
CA ALA A 335 11.01 -0.28 -21.57
C ALA A 335 11.17 -0.66 -20.09
N ILE A 336 10.37 -1.60 -19.58
CA ILE A 336 10.35 -1.98 -18.16
C ILE A 336 11.38 -3.07 -17.91
N GLN A 337 12.24 -2.83 -16.92
CA GLN A 337 13.09 -3.86 -16.33
C GLN A 337 12.46 -4.26 -14.99
N SER A 338 11.94 -5.48 -14.90
CA SER A 338 11.34 -6.01 -13.67
C SER A 338 11.64 -7.49 -13.51
N ASP A 339 12.49 -7.82 -12.54
CA ASP A 339 12.84 -9.22 -12.23
C ASP A 339 11.63 -10.04 -11.75
N THR A 340 10.63 -9.38 -11.16
CA THR A 340 9.47 -10.03 -10.53
C THR A 340 8.26 -10.19 -11.45
N LEU A 341 8.13 -9.38 -12.50
CA LEU A 341 6.99 -9.38 -13.42
C LEU A 341 7.37 -9.67 -14.87
N THR A 342 8.60 -10.15 -15.12
CA THR A 342 9.09 -10.40 -16.49
C THR A 342 8.14 -11.30 -17.28
N GLU A 343 7.63 -12.37 -16.67
CA GLU A 343 6.78 -13.35 -17.37
C GLU A 343 5.41 -12.77 -17.71
N GLU A 344 4.78 -12.03 -16.78
CA GLU A 344 3.50 -11.36 -17.01
C GLU A 344 3.62 -10.25 -18.05
N ILE A 345 4.73 -9.51 -18.05
CA ILE A 345 5.03 -8.50 -19.07
C ILE A 345 5.19 -9.17 -20.45
N ASP A 346 5.99 -10.23 -20.54
CA ASP A 346 6.19 -10.95 -21.80
C ASP A 346 4.89 -11.59 -22.30
N HIS A 347 4.06 -12.11 -21.41
CA HIS A 347 2.73 -12.60 -21.74
C HIS A 347 1.83 -11.51 -22.32
N ALA A 348 1.72 -10.36 -21.64
CA ALA A 348 0.92 -9.24 -22.11
C ALA A 348 1.42 -8.71 -23.45
N ARG A 349 2.74 -8.60 -23.64
CA ARG A 349 3.35 -8.24 -24.92
C ARG A 349 2.99 -9.24 -26.01
N GLY A 350 3.03 -10.54 -25.72
CA GLY A 350 2.61 -11.57 -26.66
C GLY A 350 1.15 -11.41 -27.08
N VAL A 351 0.23 -11.21 -26.12
CA VAL A 351 -1.20 -11.00 -26.41
C VAL A 351 -1.40 -9.73 -27.24
N ILE A 352 -0.76 -8.61 -26.87
CA ILE A 352 -0.83 -7.36 -27.63
C ILE A 352 -0.33 -7.58 -29.07
N ASN A 353 0.84 -8.20 -29.24
CA ASN A 353 1.42 -8.45 -30.55
C ASN A 353 0.55 -9.37 -31.42
N TYR A 354 -0.14 -10.34 -30.80
CA TYR A 354 -1.10 -11.20 -31.49
C TYR A 354 -2.24 -10.36 -32.08
N TYR A 355 -2.86 -9.50 -31.27
CA TYR A 355 -3.93 -8.62 -31.75
C TYR A 355 -3.43 -7.54 -32.72
N LEU A 356 -2.16 -7.13 -32.64
CA LEU A 356 -1.54 -6.24 -33.63
C LEU A 356 -1.20 -6.93 -34.97
N GLY A 357 -1.42 -8.25 -35.10
CA GLY A 357 -1.07 -9.00 -36.30
C GLY A 357 0.43 -9.07 -36.56
N GLN A 358 1.25 -9.04 -35.51
CA GLN A 358 2.69 -9.19 -35.63
C GLN A 358 3.07 -10.61 -36.12
N PRO A 359 4.26 -10.80 -36.72
CA PRO A 359 4.65 -12.07 -37.31
C PRO A 359 4.64 -13.23 -36.31
N ASP A 360 4.20 -14.41 -36.75
CA ASP A 360 4.16 -15.63 -35.95
C ASP A 360 5.51 -15.98 -35.31
N SER A 361 6.64 -15.63 -35.95
CA SER A 361 7.98 -15.88 -35.42
C SER A 361 8.26 -15.13 -34.11
N LEU A 362 7.76 -13.90 -33.96
CA LEU A 362 7.88 -13.13 -32.73
C LEU A 362 7.00 -13.73 -31.63
N LEU A 363 5.76 -14.08 -31.97
CA LEU A 363 4.80 -14.66 -31.03
C LEU A 363 5.29 -16.02 -30.53
N GLU A 364 5.84 -16.84 -31.42
CA GLU A 364 6.41 -18.14 -31.10
C GLU A 364 7.62 -18.01 -30.17
N HIS A 365 8.46 -17.00 -30.37
CA HIS A 365 9.61 -16.74 -29.49
C HIS A 365 9.16 -16.37 -28.07
N ILE A 366 8.18 -15.48 -27.93
CA ILE A 366 7.61 -15.10 -26.63
C ILE A 366 6.94 -16.32 -25.97
N TYR A 367 6.14 -17.05 -26.74
CA TYR A 367 5.46 -18.26 -26.27
C TYR A 367 6.45 -19.31 -25.73
N LYS A 368 7.50 -19.66 -26.50
CA LYS A 368 8.51 -20.65 -26.08
C LYS A 368 9.21 -20.25 -24.79
N ARG A 369 9.50 -18.97 -24.61
CA ARG A 369 10.11 -18.46 -23.37
C ARG A 369 9.18 -18.69 -22.17
N LEU A 370 7.91 -18.30 -22.28
CA LEU A 370 6.92 -18.47 -21.21
C LEU A 370 6.62 -19.95 -20.93
N ASP A 371 6.54 -20.77 -21.98
CA ASP A 371 6.31 -22.22 -21.86
C ASP A 371 7.49 -22.91 -21.14
N SER A 372 8.73 -22.44 -21.37
CA SER A 372 9.94 -22.99 -20.74
C SER A 372 10.02 -22.77 -19.24
N THR A 373 9.34 -21.74 -18.70
CA THR A 373 9.30 -21.45 -17.26
C THR A 373 8.07 -22.02 -16.58
N GLY A 374 7.22 -22.77 -17.30
CA GLY A 374 5.95 -23.26 -16.78
C GLY A 374 4.96 -22.14 -16.43
N PHE A 375 5.09 -20.96 -17.06
CA PHE A 375 4.20 -19.83 -16.81
C PHE A 375 2.73 -20.19 -17.04
N PHE A 376 2.43 -20.87 -18.15
CA PHE A 376 1.06 -21.26 -18.51
C PHE A 376 0.45 -22.34 -17.62
N ASP A 377 1.26 -23.06 -16.84
CA ASP A 377 0.80 -24.04 -15.86
C ASP A 377 0.33 -23.36 -14.55
N ARG A 378 0.77 -22.12 -14.32
CA ARG A 378 0.47 -21.33 -13.11
C ARG A 378 -0.70 -20.36 -13.27
N ILE A 379 -1.22 -20.19 -14.48
CA ILE A 379 -2.34 -19.28 -14.77
C ILE A 379 -3.59 -20.01 -15.24
N ASP A 380 -4.74 -19.58 -14.74
CA ASP A 380 -6.07 -20.15 -15.00
C ASP A 380 -6.91 -19.32 -15.98
N TYR A 381 -6.62 -18.02 -16.11
CA TYR A 381 -7.40 -17.12 -16.96
C TYR A 381 -7.23 -17.41 -18.45
N ARG A 382 -8.30 -17.12 -19.21
CA ARG A 382 -8.42 -17.27 -20.67
C ARG A 382 -9.28 -16.12 -21.25
N PRO A 383 -9.05 -15.68 -22.51
CA PRO A 383 -7.96 -16.10 -23.38
C PRO A 383 -6.60 -15.64 -22.87
N ASN A 384 -5.58 -16.43 -23.16
CA ASN A 384 -4.17 -16.15 -22.89
C ASN A 384 -3.34 -16.45 -24.16
N LEU A 385 -2.06 -16.03 -24.21
CA LEU A 385 -1.22 -16.21 -25.41
C LEU A 385 -1.19 -17.66 -25.92
N GLU A 386 -1.08 -18.65 -25.05
CA GLU A 386 -1.06 -20.07 -25.43
C GLU A 386 -2.36 -20.48 -26.13
N THR A 387 -3.52 -20.04 -25.62
CA THR A 387 -4.81 -20.32 -26.27
C THR A 387 -5.02 -19.54 -27.56
N LEU A 388 -4.54 -18.29 -27.65
CA LEU A 388 -4.64 -17.47 -28.86
C LEU A 388 -3.84 -18.08 -30.02
N LEU A 389 -2.69 -18.66 -29.69
CA LEU A 389 -1.84 -19.38 -30.65
C LEU A 389 -2.28 -20.82 -30.90
N GLN A 390 -3.39 -21.28 -30.28
CA GLN A 390 -3.88 -22.66 -30.37
C GLN A 390 -2.85 -23.72 -29.92
N ARG A 391 -1.95 -23.34 -29.00
CA ARG A 391 -0.86 -24.20 -28.50
C ARG A 391 -1.21 -24.90 -27.19
N GLU A 392 -2.43 -24.75 -26.69
CA GLU A 392 -2.80 -25.19 -25.34
C GLU A 392 -2.50 -26.67 -25.08
N ARG A 393 -1.79 -26.96 -23.98
CA ARG A 393 -1.54 -28.33 -23.49
C ARG A 393 -2.82 -29.03 -23.08
N SER A 394 -2.85 -30.34 -23.28
CA SER A 394 -3.91 -31.17 -22.73
C SER A 394 -3.85 -31.16 -21.21
N ARG A 395 -4.94 -30.75 -20.56
CA ARG A 395 -4.98 -30.59 -19.11
C ARG A 395 -6.39 -30.70 -18.56
N ILE A 396 -6.48 -31.05 -17.27
CA ILE A 396 -7.69 -30.88 -16.48
C ILE A 396 -7.76 -29.40 -16.09
N ARG A 397 -8.90 -28.76 -16.35
CA ARG A 397 -9.13 -27.33 -16.09
C ARG A 397 -9.88 -27.11 -14.79
N ASP A 398 -10.94 -27.88 -14.56
CA ASP A 398 -11.75 -27.80 -13.35
C ASP A 398 -12.32 -29.16 -12.98
N LEU A 399 -12.67 -29.30 -11.70
CA LEU A 399 -13.12 -30.54 -11.11
C LEU A 399 -14.21 -30.29 -10.07
N ASN A 400 -15.41 -30.80 -10.33
CA ASN A 400 -16.55 -30.71 -9.42
C ASN A 400 -16.91 -32.10 -8.90
N ILE A 401 -16.76 -32.31 -7.58
CA ILE A 401 -17.07 -33.58 -6.91
C ILE A 401 -18.36 -33.40 -6.13
N ARG A 402 -19.33 -34.29 -6.35
CA ARG A 402 -20.58 -34.31 -5.59
C ARG A 402 -20.94 -35.73 -5.20
N GLU A 403 -21.52 -35.88 -4.02
CA GLU A 403 -22.14 -37.13 -3.61
C GLU A 403 -23.45 -37.34 -4.36
N PHE A 404 -23.67 -38.56 -4.85
CA PHE A 404 -24.88 -38.98 -5.50
C PHE A 404 -25.55 -40.08 -4.69
N LYS A 405 -26.77 -39.81 -4.22
CA LYS A 405 -27.58 -40.74 -3.39
C LYS A 405 -26.85 -41.23 -2.13
N GLY A 406 -25.94 -40.42 -1.58
CA GLY A 406 -25.21 -40.71 -0.33
C GLY A 406 -24.29 -41.93 -0.38
N ARG A 407 -23.89 -42.38 -1.59
CA ARG A 407 -23.08 -43.59 -1.78
C ARG A 407 -22.02 -43.47 -2.87
N ASP A 408 -22.37 -42.78 -3.95
CA ASP A 408 -21.50 -42.70 -5.13
C ASP A 408 -20.88 -41.31 -5.21
N LEU A 409 -19.69 -41.22 -5.79
CA LEU A 409 -19.10 -39.94 -6.15
C LEU A 409 -19.29 -39.68 -7.63
N LEU A 410 -19.95 -38.56 -7.95
CA LEU A 410 -20.01 -38.01 -9.28
C LEU A 410 -18.91 -36.97 -9.43
N ILE A 411 -18.02 -37.19 -10.39
CA ILE A 411 -16.88 -36.32 -10.68
C ILE A 411 -17.12 -35.73 -12.06
N GLN A 412 -17.41 -34.44 -12.12
CA GLN A 412 -17.43 -33.70 -13.37
C GLN A 412 -16.05 -33.08 -13.59
N VAL A 413 -15.47 -33.35 -14.74
CA VAL A 413 -14.12 -32.92 -15.12
C VAL A 413 -14.25 -32.05 -16.36
N ASP A 414 -13.87 -30.79 -16.25
CA ASP A 414 -13.72 -29.92 -17.41
C ASP A 414 -12.26 -29.96 -17.85
N TYR A 415 -12.01 -30.12 -19.14
CA TYR A 415 -10.68 -30.39 -19.67
C TYR A 415 -10.45 -29.72 -21.03
N TYR A 416 -9.19 -29.70 -21.43
CA TYR A 416 -8.78 -29.43 -22.80
C TYR A 416 -7.92 -30.58 -23.31
N TYR A 417 -8.14 -30.99 -24.56
CA TYR A 417 -7.37 -32.04 -25.22
C TYR A 417 -6.77 -31.54 -26.53
N ASN A 418 -5.44 -31.59 -26.63
CA ASN A 418 -4.66 -31.31 -27.82
C ASN A 418 -3.90 -32.56 -28.31
N ALA A 419 -4.44 -33.23 -29.33
CA ALA A 419 -3.82 -34.43 -29.88
C ALA A 419 -2.50 -34.17 -30.61
N GLU A 420 -2.32 -32.99 -31.21
CA GLU A 420 -1.08 -32.66 -31.93
C GLU A 420 0.11 -32.57 -30.97
N ARG A 421 -0.14 -32.10 -29.74
CA ARG A 421 0.89 -31.91 -28.73
C ARG A 421 1.11 -33.16 -27.87
N ASP A 422 0.05 -33.76 -27.37
CA ASP A 422 0.12 -34.81 -26.34
C ASP A 422 -0.20 -36.22 -26.88
N GLY A 423 -0.50 -36.31 -28.18
CA GLY A 423 -0.82 -37.54 -28.92
C GLY A 423 -2.30 -37.90 -28.91
N ALA A 424 -2.66 -38.85 -29.78
CA ALA A 424 -4.00 -39.41 -29.88
C ALA A 424 -4.42 -40.17 -28.60
N ASP A 425 -5.72 -40.38 -28.45
CA ASP A 425 -6.35 -41.31 -27.52
C ASP A 425 -6.09 -41.04 -26.02
N LEU A 426 -6.29 -39.79 -25.59
CA LEU A 426 -6.29 -39.48 -24.16
C LEU A 426 -7.55 -39.99 -23.47
N GLU A 427 -7.36 -40.57 -22.29
CA GLU A 427 -8.42 -40.97 -21.38
C GLU A 427 -8.38 -40.12 -20.11
N ILE A 428 -9.57 -39.84 -19.60
CA ILE A 428 -9.78 -39.22 -18.29
C ILE A 428 -10.08 -40.35 -17.33
N VAL A 429 -9.25 -40.51 -16.30
CA VAL A 429 -9.37 -41.57 -15.30
C VAL A 429 -9.48 -40.96 -13.94
N ALA A 430 -10.54 -41.32 -13.21
CA ALA A 430 -10.80 -40.87 -11.85
C ALA A 430 -10.71 -42.05 -10.88
N TYR A 431 -10.08 -41.84 -9.74
CA TYR A 431 -10.01 -42.81 -8.64
C TYR A 431 -9.83 -42.11 -7.30
N THR A 432 -9.92 -42.85 -6.19
CA THR A 432 -9.72 -42.30 -4.84
C THR A 432 -8.55 -42.93 -4.13
N GLU A 433 -7.91 -42.15 -3.26
CA GLU A 433 -6.93 -42.61 -2.27
C GLU A 433 -7.50 -42.43 -0.87
N GLY A 434 -7.16 -43.32 0.05
CA GLY A 434 -7.59 -43.23 1.44
C GLY A 434 -7.41 -44.54 2.20
N GLU A 435 -7.94 -44.61 3.41
CA GLU A 435 -7.85 -45.80 4.26
C GLU A 435 -8.79 -46.89 3.76
N GLY A 436 -8.39 -48.16 3.90
CA GLY A 436 -9.19 -49.31 3.48
C GLY A 436 -9.31 -49.46 1.96
N ARG A 437 -10.24 -50.31 1.51
CA ARG A 437 -10.45 -50.59 0.08
C ARG A 437 -11.32 -49.51 -0.57
N GLN A 438 -10.79 -48.94 -1.65
CA GLN A 438 -11.43 -47.90 -2.46
C GLN A 438 -12.23 -48.53 -3.63
N PRO A 439 -13.19 -47.81 -4.24
CA PRO A 439 -13.86 -48.25 -5.46
C PRO A 439 -12.88 -48.37 -6.64
N GLU A 440 -13.28 -49.11 -7.67
CA GLU A 440 -12.53 -49.18 -8.92
C GLU A 440 -12.51 -47.83 -9.63
N ALA A 441 -11.42 -47.57 -10.37
CA ALA A 441 -11.27 -46.36 -11.15
C ALA A 441 -12.35 -46.29 -12.25
N ALA A 442 -12.90 -45.09 -12.47
CA ALA A 442 -13.75 -44.81 -13.61
C ALA A 442 -12.90 -44.18 -14.72
N ALA A 443 -13.14 -44.56 -15.96
CA ALA A 443 -12.43 -44.03 -17.12
C ALA A 443 -13.40 -43.63 -18.24
N THR A 444 -13.04 -42.62 -19.02
CA THR A 444 -13.76 -42.23 -20.24
C THR A 444 -12.81 -41.58 -21.24
N ALA A 445 -13.09 -41.72 -22.54
CA ALA A 445 -12.26 -41.10 -23.58
C ALA A 445 -12.44 -39.58 -23.59
N ALA A 446 -11.35 -38.84 -23.79
CA ALA A 446 -11.38 -37.39 -24.00
C ALA A 446 -11.70 -37.07 -25.46
N SER A 447 -12.55 -36.06 -25.67
CA SER A 447 -12.83 -35.49 -27.01
C SER A 447 -11.87 -34.35 -27.31
N LEU A 448 -11.49 -34.17 -28.58
CA LEU A 448 -10.57 -33.10 -28.99
C LEU A 448 -11.11 -31.71 -28.60
N GLY A 449 -10.19 -30.83 -28.18
CA GLY A 449 -10.50 -29.46 -27.78
C GLY A 449 -11.08 -29.36 -26.36
N PRO A 450 -11.86 -28.31 -26.06
CA PRO A 450 -12.49 -28.14 -24.76
C PRO A 450 -13.65 -29.13 -24.59
N GLY A 451 -13.71 -29.80 -23.45
CA GLY A 451 -14.75 -30.79 -23.17
C GLY A 451 -15.10 -30.88 -21.69
N SER A 452 -16.20 -31.57 -21.41
CA SER A 452 -16.62 -31.93 -20.05
C SER A 452 -16.96 -33.41 -20.01
N ALA A 453 -16.48 -34.11 -18.98
CA ALA A 453 -16.69 -35.52 -18.75
C ALA A 453 -17.30 -35.75 -17.38
N ARG A 454 -18.19 -36.73 -17.26
CA ARG A 454 -18.77 -37.15 -15.99
C ARG A 454 -18.35 -38.57 -15.69
N LEU A 455 -17.59 -38.75 -14.63
CA LEU A 455 -17.17 -40.03 -14.11
C LEU A 455 -17.95 -40.34 -12.82
N ARG A 456 -18.23 -41.62 -12.60
CA ARG A 456 -18.97 -42.06 -11.42
C ARG A 456 -18.20 -43.19 -10.74
N LEU A 457 -17.71 -42.93 -9.54
CA LEU A 457 -17.09 -43.95 -8.69
C LEU A 457 -18.19 -44.63 -7.89
N ARG A 458 -18.30 -45.96 -8.07
CA ARG A 458 -19.31 -46.77 -7.41
C ARG A 458 -18.64 -47.74 -6.43
N PRO A 459 -18.99 -47.72 -5.13
CA PRO A 459 -18.53 -48.73 -4.21
C PRO A 459 -19.07 -50.11 -4.62
N ASN A 460 -18.26 -51.14 -4.46
CA ASN A 460 -18.68 -52.54 -4.59
C ASN A 460 -18.73 -53.21 -3.21
N GLN A 461 -19.09 -54.49 -3.15
CA GLN A 461 -19.20 -55.24 -1.88
C GLN A 461 -17.89 -55.34 -1.09
N ARG A 462 -16.74 -54.98 -1.68
CA ARG A 462 -15.42 -55.01 -1.05
C ARG A 462 -14.94 -53.61 -0.67
N THR A 463 -15.69 -52.55 -0.99
CA THR A 463 -15.32 -51.17 -0.69
C THR A 463 -15.76 -50.83 0.75
N THR A 464 -14.79 -50.82 1.66
CA THR A 464 -15.01 -50.62 3.11
C THR A 464 -14.13 -49.50 3.69
N GLY A 465 -13.57 -48.66 2.81
CA GLY A 465 -12.64 -47.61 3.17
C GLY A 465 -13.26 -46.23 3.38
N THR A 466 -12.40 -45.26 3.69
CA THR A 466 -12.73 -43.83 3.62
C THR A 466 -11.80 -43.18 2.60
N ALA A 467 -12.36 -42.56 1.56
CA ALA A 467 -11.58 -41.73 0.65
C ALA A 467 -11.12 -40.47 1.39
N THR A 468 -9.85 -40.08 1.21
CA THR A 468 -9.29 -38.82 1.68
C THR A 468 -8.95 -37.89 0.52
N HIS A 469 -8.75 -38.45 -0.68
CA HIS A 469 -8.47 -37.70 -1.89
C HIS A 469 -9.20 -38.31 -3.09
N VAL A 470 -9.61 -37.44 -4.01
CA VAL A 470 -10.00 -37.80 -5.37
C VAL A 470 -8.86 -37.39 -6.30
N ILE A 471 -8.42 -38.34 -7.13
CA ILE A 471 -7.41 -38.12 -8.16
C ILE A 471 -8.06 -38.27 -9.52
N VAL A 472 -7.80 -37.31 -10.38
CA VAL A 472 -8.16 -37.39 -11.80
C VAL A 472 -6.89 -37.23 -12.61
N GLU A 473 -6.71 -38.13 -13.57
CA GLU A 473 -5.61 -38.16 -14.51
C GLU A 473 -6.14 -38.02 -15.92
N LEU A 474 -5.45 -37.19 -16.71
CA LEU A 474 -5.48 -37.28 -18.15
C LEU A 474 -4.26 -38.12 -18.56
N ARG A 475 -4.49 -39.29 -19.16
CA ARG A 475 -3.40 -40.23 -19.47
C ARG A 475 -3.55 -40.88 -20.83
N ARG A 476 -2.42 -41.38 -21.34
CA ARG A 476 -2.30 -42.14 -22.58
C ARG A 476 -1.69 -43.50 -22.26
N GLY A 477 -2.52 -44.53 -22.16
CA GLY A 477 -2.11 -45.81 -21.58
C GLY A 477 -1.58 -45.59 -20.15
N GLU A 478 -0.32 -45.94 -19.90
CA GLU A 478 0.33 -45.74 -18.60
C GLU A 478 0.95 -44.34 -18.43
N LYS A 479 1.09 -43.56 -19.50
CA LYS A 479 1.71 -42.22 -19.43
C LYS A 479 0.70 -41.18 -18.95
N VAL A 480 0.92 -40.63 -17.77
CA VAL A 480 0.14 -39.50 -17.25
C VAL A 480 0.58 -38.20 -17.94
N VAL A 481 -0.37 -37.52 -18.56
CA VAL A 481 -0.19 -36.21 -19.22
C VAL A 481 -0.47 -35.07 -18.23
N ASN A 482 -1.54 -35.21 -17.44
CA ASN A 482 -1.90 -34.26 -16.39
C ASN A 482 -2.55 -35.00 -15.23
N ARG A 483 -2.33 -34.54 -14.00
CA ARG A 483 -2.92 -35.14 -12.79
C ARG A 483 -3.36 -34.03 -11.85
N VAL A 484 -4.59 -34.13 -11.37
CA VAL A 484 -5.15 -33.27 -10.33
C VAL A 484 -5.51 -34.14 -9.13
N ARG A 485 -5.05 -33.72 -7.94
CA ARG A 485 -5.31 -34.39 -6.67
C ARG A 485 -6.05 -33.42 -5.74
N THR A 486 -7.27 -33.76 -5.36
CA THR A 486 -8.14 -32.91 -4.55
C THR A 486 -8.45 -33.61 -3.24
N ALA A 487 -8.26 -32.91 -2.12
CA ALA A 487 -8.66 -33.42 -0.81
C ALA A 487 -10.19 -33.50 -0.75
N TYR A 488 -10.72 -34.68 -0.47
CA TYR A 488 -12.15 -34.94 -0.41
C TYR A 488 -12.43 -36.15 0.49
N THR A 489 -13.15 -35.94 1.57
CA THR A 489 -13.47 -37.01 2.52
C THR A 489 -14.81 -37.63 2.19
N HIS A 490 -14.81 -38.94 1.93
CA HIS A 490 -16.05 -39.68 1.68
C HIS A 490 -15.98 -41.08 2.29
N PRO A 491 -16.86 -41.42 3.26
CA PRO A 491 -16.93 -42.76 3.81
C PRO A 491 -17.68 -43.69 2.87
N TRP A 492 -17.03 -44.75 2.38
CA TRP A 492 -17.70 -45.73 1.55
C TRP A 492 -18.57 -46.66 2.41
N GLN A 493 -19.87 -46.65 2.16
CA GLN A 493 -20.81 -47.55 2.83
C GLN A 493 -21.06 -48.79 1.96
N GLU A 494 -21.19 -49.97 2.61
CA GLU A 494 -21.59 -51.18 1.90
C GLU A 494 -22.93 -50.97 1.19
N PRO A 495 -23.11 -51.54 -0.02
CA PRO A 495 -24.40 -51.48 -0.69
C PRO A 495 -25.43 -52.24 0.16
N VAL A 496 -26.29 -51.50 0.86
CA VAL A 496 -27.49 -52.08 1.48
C VAL A 496 -28.26 -52.73 0.33
N ARG A 497 -28.40 -54.06 0.37
CA ARG A 497 -29.22 -54.81 -0.58
C ARG A 497 -30.62 -54.17 -0.54
N GLU A 498 -30.99 -53.42 -1.57
CA GLU A 498 -32.39 -53.13 -1.82
C GLU A 498 -33.03 -54.50 -2.04
N SER A 499 -33.68 -55.03 -1.00
CA SER A 499 -34.56 -56.16 -1.15
C SER A 499 -35.65 -55.72 -2.11
N THR A 500 -35.49 -56.07 -3.39
CA THR A 500 -36.59 -56.04 -4.36
C THR A 500 -37.61 -57.04 -3.86
N HIS A 501 -38.53 -56.57 -3.02
CA HIS A 501 -39.74 -57.26 -2.68
C HIS A 501 -40.55 -57.32 -3.97
N ARG A 502 -40.37 -58.41 -4.71
CA ARG A 502 -41.18 -58.75 -5.87
C ARG A 502 -42.56 -59.09 -5.31
N PRO A 503 -43.62 -58.29 -5.54
CA PRO A 503 -44.94 -58.66 -5.05
C PRO A 503 -45.34 -59.98 -5.71
N ALA A 504 -45.85 -60.90 -4.89
CA ALA A 504 -46.32 -62.20 -5.34
C ALA A 504 -47.43 -62.03 -6.39
N PRO A 505 -47.54 -62.94 -7.38
CA PRO A 505 -48.60 -62.87 -8.38
C PRO A 505 -49.95 -63.02 -7.68
N GLU A 506 -50.80 -62.00 -7.77
CA GLU A 506 -52.17 -62.03 -7.28
C GLU A 506 -52.94 -63.12 -8.02
N GLY A 507 -53.47 -64.06 -7.23
CA GLY A 507 -54.30 -65.16 -7.72
C GLY A 507 -55.66 -64.65 -8.20
N ASN A 508 -56.07 -65.20 -9.34
CA ASN A 508 -57.42 -65.26 -9.92
C ASN A 508 -58.56 -64.86 -8.96
N GLN A 509 -59.12 -63.66 -9.17
CA GLN A 509 -60.49 -63.37 -8.77
C GLN A 509 -61.43 -63.69 -9.93
N LYS A 510 -62.35 -64.62 -9.66
CA LYS A 510 -63.52 -64.95 -10.48
C LYS A 510 -64.37 -63.70 -10.69
N THR A 511 -64.53 -63.30 -11.95
CA THR A 511 -65.62 -62.45 -12.40
C THR A 511 -66.94 -63.20 -12.22
N THR A 512 -67.87 -62.59 -11.49
CA THR A 512 -69.29 -62.97 -11.48
C THR A 512 -70.03 -61.95 -12.33
N ASP A 513 -70.82 -62.47 -13.26
CA ASP A 513 -71.77 -61.75 -14.10
C ASP A 513 -72.87 -61.07 -13.29
N ASN A 514 -73.34 -59.92 -13.80
CA ASN A 514 -74.73 -59.40 -13.83
C ASN A 514 -74.63 -57.96 -14.39
N VAL A 515 -75.02 -57.62 -15.62
CA VAL A 515 -76.35 -57.64 -16.29
C VAL A 515 -77.39 -56.76 -15.57
N GLU A 516 -78.00 -55.87 -16.39
CA GLU A 516 -79.09 -54.88 -16.16
C GLU A 516 -78.67 -53.54 -15.53
N GLN A 517 -78.93 -52.36 -16.12
CA GLN A 517 -79.69 -51.91 -17.30
C GLN A 517 -79.05 -50.62 -17.85
#